data_AF-A0A2P2DVR9-F1
#
_entry.id   AF-A0A2P2DVR9-F1
#
_cell.length_a   1.000
_cell.length_b   1.000
_cell.length_c   1.000
_cell.angle_alpha   90.00
_cell.angle_beta   90.00
_cell.angle_gamma   90.00
#
_symmetry.space_group_name_H-M   'P 1'
#
loop_
_entity.id
_entity.type
_entity.pdbx_description
1 polymer ?
#
loop_
_entity_poly.entity_id
_entity_poly.type
_entity_poly.pdbx_seq_one_letter_code
_entity_poly.pdbx_strand_id
1 'polypeptide(L)'
;MRIWFYFTLFVLAHAVFAEDSFSILWKDYLENHLPLSEVSEVYGEAFSEDLETEIRSEREFLLSRCESSSLRSIANMMYHLSHVESMILLKECRISPKKKWPQLETAAKQKLFEITKFPKLEIIGSLKDTADAKEILEKLYSAWEERVYRFSNFYQTGQISYLSKEKAITQTINELVYVDMNPERKLSLLRKMVKDLREEEESLFQTFLYSHQNLFSVQKRSLENQRNKETLETLLAYFLSHPALQEPLKTEIKEWKDCLNEIKLDAPGIRLSVFSGFLQDYQRFPYLASEAKPKELFQVSQFLHKNLFSSHHFTRRIQESLQTCRKLASYGSKERGDQRTHR
;
A
#
# COMPACT_ATOMS: atom_id res chain seq x y z
N MET A 1 30.78 -10.75 -41.17
CA MET A 1 29.38 -11.20 -41.22
C MET A 1 29.13 -12.32 -40.19
N ARG A 2 29.27 -12.02 -38.89
CA ARG A 2 29.16 -12.99 -37.76
C ARG A 2 28.72 -12.33 -36.44
N ILE A 3 28.06 -11.18 -36.51
CA ILE A 3 27.60 -10.41 -35.32
C ILE A 3 26.06 -10.41 -35.21
N TRP A 4 25.36 -10.78 -36.29
CA TRP A 4 23.90 -10.77 -36.35
C TRP A 4 23.21 -12.07 -35.92
N PHE A 5 23.97 -13.09 -35.47
CA PHE A 5 23.40 -14.38 -35.05
C PHE A 5 23.31 -14.57 -33.52
N TYR A 6 23.95 -13.70 -32.73
CA TYR A 6 23.88 -13.78 -31.26
C TYR A 6 22.78 -12.90 -30.64
N PHE A 7 22.27 -11.92 -31.38
CA PHE A 7 21.22 -11.02 -30.87
C PHE A 7 19.82 -11.62 -30.97
N THR A 8 19.59 -12.55 -31.91
CA THR A 8 18.29 -13.22 -32.07
C THR A 8 18.12 -14.43 -31.15
N LEU A 9 19.21 -15.06 -30.67
CA LEU A 9 19.11 -16.17 -29.71
C LEU A 9 18.93 -15.69 -28.25
N PHE A 10 19.43 -14.51 -27.89
CA PHE A 10 19.33 -14.00 -26.51
C PHE A 10 17.94 -13.45 -26.16
N VAL A 11 17.23 -12.91 -27.16
CA VAL A 11 15.87 -12.37 -26.99
C VAL A 11 14.81 -13.48 -27.01
N LEU A 12 15.04 -14.58 -27.72
CA LEU A 12 14.11 -15.73 -27.74
C LEU A 12 14.25 -16.65 -26.52
N ALA A 13 15.41 -16.69 -25.85
CA ALA A 13 15.57 -17.47 -24.62
C ALA A 13 14.89 -16.81 -23.40
N HIS A 14 14.87 -15.48 -23.29
CA HIS A 14 14.20 -14.80 -22.17
C HIS A 14 12.67 -14.75 -22.32
N ALA A 15 12.14 -14.94 -23.52
CA ALA A 15 10.70 -14.93 -23.77
C ALA A 15 10.02 -16.30 -23.60
N VAL A 16 10.78 -17.40 -23.61
CA VAL A 16 10.20 -18.77 -23.58
C VAL A 16 10.40 -19.47 -22.22
N PHE A 17 11.35 -19.04 -21.39
CA PHE A 17 11.52 -19.58 -20.03
C PHE A 17 10.67 -18.86 -18.94
N ALA A 18 9.87 -17.86 -19.32
CA ALA A 18 9.23 -16.92 -18.37
C ALA A 18 7.74 -17.17 -18.07
N GLU A 19 6.95 -17.75 -18.98
CA GLU A 19 5.50 -17.96 -18.74
C GLU A 19 5.21 -19.22 -17.91
N ASP A 20 5.83 -20.35 -18.26
CA ASP A 20 5.62 -21.62 -17.54
C ASP A 20 6.17 -21.55 -16.10
N SER A 21 7.27 -20.83 -15.88
CA SER A 21 7.86 -20.59 -14.56
C SER A 21 7.00 -19.63 -13.72
N PHE A 22 6.54 -18.53 -14.31
CA PHE A 22 5.69 -17.59 -13.60
C PHE A 22 4.35 -18.21 -13.17
N SER A 23 3.70 -18.99 -14.04
CA SER A 23 2.45 -19.68 -13.71
C SER A 23 2.62 -20.62 -12.49
N ILE A 24 3.75 -21.32 -12.40
CA ILE A 24 4.08 -22.16 -11.25
C ILE A 24 4.28 -21.31 -9.98
N LEU A 25 5.06 -20.23 -10.06
CA LEU A 25 5.33 -19.33 -8.94
C LEU A 25 4.08 -18.60 -8.46
N TRP A 26 3.21 -18.21 -9.39
CA TRP A 26 1.94 -17.58 -9.09
C TRP A 26 1.02 -18.54 -8.35
N LYS A 27 0.89 -19.77 -8.84
CA LYS A 27 0.11 -20.81 -8.17
C LYS A 27 0.67 -21.13 -6.79
N ASP A 28 1.98 -21.27 -6.65
CA ASP A 28 2.65 -21.50 -5.36
C ASP A 28 2.39 -20.34 -4.39
N TYR A 29 2.44 -19.09 -4.87
CA TYR A 29 2.10 -17.93 -4.07
C TYR A 29 0.63 -17.90 -3.64
N LEU A 30 -0.30 -18.26 -4.51
CA LEU A 30 -1.72 -18.36 -4.16
C LEU A 30 -1.99 -19.44 -3.10
N GLU A 31 -1.21 -20.52 -3.09
CA GLU A 31 -1.34 -21.61 -2.11
C GLU A 31 -0.65 -21.28 -0.77
N ASN A 32 0.57 -20.73 -0.82
CA ASN A 32 1.45 -20.58 0.34
C ASN A 32 1.52 -19.15 0.88
N HIS A 33 1.16 -18.14 0.08
CA HIS A 33 1.35 -16.71 0.32
C HIS A 33 2.74 -16.38 0.89
N LEU A 34 3.78 -16.96 0.29
CA LEU A 34 5.16 -16.68 0.63
C LEU A 34 5.74 -15.76 -0.46
N PRO A 35 5.98 -14.47 -0.16
CA PRO A 35 6.39 -13.51 -1.18
C PRO A 35 7.91 -13.56 -1.41
N LEU A 36 8.36 -14.49 -2.24
CA LEU A 36 9.77 -14.59 -2.65
C LEU A 36 10.00 -13.87 -3.99
N SER A 37 11.14 -13.20 -4.13
CA SER A 37 11.56 -12.52 -5.36
C SER A 37 12.64 -13.32 -6.12
N GLU A 38 12.70 -13.20 -7.45
CA GLU A 38 13.76 -13.85 -8.25
C GLU A 38 14.95 -12.93 -8.57
N VAL A 39 14.89 -11.67 -8.16
CA VAL A 39 15.90 -10.66 -8.48
C VAL A 39 17.27 -11.01 -7.85
N SER A 40 18.30 -11.02 -8.69
CA SER A 40 19.72 -11.21 -8.31
C SER A 40 20.24 -10.08 -7.40
N GLU A 41 21.38 -10.29 -6.72
CA GLU A 41 21.90 -9.31 -5.75
C GLU A 41 22.23 -7.92 -6.32
N VAL A 42 22.31 -7.74 -7.64
CA VAL A 42 22.71 -6.48 -8.30
C VAL A 42 21.52 -5.86 -9.03
N TYR A 43 21.33 -4.55 -8.83
CA TYR A 43 20.20 -3.76 -9.38
C TYR A 43 20.67 -2.75 -10.43
N GLY A 44 19.75 -2.37 -11.33
CA GLY A 44 19.93 -1.25 -12.28
C GLY A 44 19.53 0.11 -11.69
N GLU A 45 19.91 1.19 -12.38
CA GLU A 45 19.67 2.59 -11.97
C GLU A 45 18.18 2.99 -11.99
N ALA A 46 17.81 3.92 -11.12
CA ALA A 46 16.44 4.39 -10.88
C ALA A 46 15.97 5.49 -11.86
N PHE A 47 14.64 5.69 -11.94
CA PHE A 47 13.95 6.71 -12.74
C PHE A 47 14.18 8.15 -12.24
N SER A 48 14.02 9.13 -13.16
CA SER A 48 14.32 10.55 -12.92
C SER A 48 13.33 11.27 -11.99
N GLU A 49 13.87 12.19 -11.18
CA GLU A 49 13.19 13.02 -10.15
C GLU A 49 12.30 14.15 -10.74
N ASP A 50 12.05 14.16 -12.05
CA ASP A 50 11.56 15.36 -12.74
C ASP A 50 10.11 15.70 -12.37
N LEU A 51 9.23 14.69 -12.20
CA LEU A 51 7.80 14.92 -11.92
C LEU A 51 7.51 15.35 -10.48
N GLU A 52 8.25 14.83 -9.49
CA GLU A 52 8.07 15.23 -8.08
C GLU A 52 8.51 16.67 -7.83
N THR A 53 9.49 17.14 -8.60
CA THR A 53 10.07 18.49 -8.49
C THR A 53 9.05 19.57 -8.88
N GLU A 54 8.29 19.35 -9.95
CA GLU A 54 7.27 20.30 -10.42
C GLU A 54 6.10 20.42 -9.43
N ILE A 55 5.59 19.29 -8.92
CA ILE A 55 4.49 19.27 -7.93
C ILE A 55 4.93 19.98 -6.63
N ARG A 56 6.18 19.78 -6.20
CA ARG A 56 6.74 20.41 -5.01
C ARG A 56 6.85 21.93 -5.17
N SER A 57 7.35 22.38 -6.33
CA SER A 57 7.46 23.80 -6.67
C SER A 57 6.11 24.51 -6.67
N GLU A 58 5.10 23.95 -7.35
CA GLU A 58 3.75 24.54 -7.37
C GLU A 58 3.13 24.57 -5.97
N ARG A 59 3.38 23.54 -5.15
CA ARG A 59 2.90 23.50 -3.75
C ARG A 59 3.52 24.60 -2.91
N GLU A 60 4.83 24.79 -2.99
CA GLU A 60 5.54 25.85 -2.27
C GLU A 60 5.05 27.23 -2.70
N PHE A 61 4.82 27.42 -4.00
CA PHE A 61 4.19 28.64 -4.52
C PHE A 61 2.81 28.87 -3.88
N LEU A 62 1.92 27.88 -3.91
CA LEU A 62 0.58 28.03 -3.32
C LEU A 62 0.59 28.23 -1.81
N LEU A 63 1.49 27.54 -1.09
CA LEU A 63 1.72 27.74 0.35
C LEU A 63 2.10 29.19 0.68
N SER A 64 2.99 29.79 -0.12
CA SER A 64 3.43 31.18 0.07
C SER A 64 2.30 32.20 -0.11
N ARG A 65 1.25 31.82 -0.87
CA ARG A 65 0.10 32.68 -1.18
C ARG A 65 -1.09 32.47 -0.24
N CYS A 66 -1.10 31.41 0.57
CA CYS A 66 -2.13 31.19 1.58
C CYS A 66 -1.75 31.90 2.89
N GLU A 67 -2.43 33.00 3.19
CA GLU A 67 -2.14 33.81 4.39
C GLU A 67 -2.66 33.18 5.69
N SER A 68 -3.62 32.25 5.65
CA SER A 68 -4.14 31.57 6.84
C SER A 68 -3.14 30.51 7.34
N SER A 69 -2.65 30.66 8.58
CA SER A 69 -1.79 29.67 9.23
C SER A 69 -2.52 28.35 9.49
N SER A 70 -3.81 28.39 9.84
CA SER A 70 -4.64 27.22 10.08
C SER A 70 -4.84 26.41 8.80
N LEU A 71 -5.22 27.06 7.69
CA LEU A 71 -5.40 26.39 6.40
C LEU A 71 -4.09 25.82 5.86
N ARG A 72 -2.96 26.52 6.01
CA ARG A 72 -1.64 25.98 5.66
C ARG A 72 -1.30 24.71 6.46
N SER A 73 -1.60 24.71 7.74
CA SER A 73 -1.30 23.56 8.60
C SER A 73 -2.20 22.37 8.29
N ILE A 74 -3.50 22.59 8.02
CA ILE A 74 -4.39 21.55 7.50
C ILE A 74 -3.90 21.04 6.14
N ALA A 75 -3.45 21.93 5.24
CA ALA A 75 -2.90 21.55 3.95
C ALA A 75 -1.61 20.73 4.08
N ASN A 76 -0.74 21.01 5.06
CA ASN A 76 0.43 20.19 5.37
C ASN A 76 0.02 18.79 5.86
N MET A 77 -0.93 18.71 6.80
CA MET A 77 -1.48 17.41 7.24
C MET A 77 -2.09 16.63 6.07
N MET A 78 -2.90 17.28 5.22
CA MET A 78 -3.49 16.66 4.03
C MET A 78 -2.42 16.18 3.05
N TYR A 79 -1.33 16.90 2.87
CA TYR A 79 -0.27 16.51 1.92
C TYR A 79 0.33 15.14 2.27
N HIS A 80 0.37 14.77 3.54
CA HIS A 80 0.82 13.44 3.94
C HIS A 80 -0.15 12.31 3.56
N LEU A 81 -1.41 12.63 3.26
CA LEU A 81 -2.47 11.68 2.93
C LEU A 81 -2.89 11.75 1.44
N SER A 82 -3.04 12.95 0.90
CA SER A 82 -3.42 13.25 -0.48
C SER A 82 -2.83 14.60 -0.93
N HIS A 83 -1.93 14.55 -1.90
CA HIS A 83 -1.32 15.77 -2.47
C HIS A 83 -2.37 16.61 -3.18
N VAL A 84 -3.28 15.98 -3.92
CA VAL A 84 -4.34 16.66 -4.67
C VAL A 84 -5.22 17.50 -3.75
N GLU A 85 -5.69 16.93 -2.65
CA GLU A 85 -6.59 17.60 -1.71
C GLU A 85 -5.89 18.75 -0.97
N SER A 86 -4.60 18.57 -0.63
CA SER A 86 -3.75 19.64 -0.11
C SER A 86 -3.65 20.81 -1.10
N MET A 87 -3.42 20.52 -2.38
CA MET A 87 -3.29 21.55 -3.43
C MET A 87 -4.62 22.27 -3.70
N ILE A 88 -5.73 21.54 -3.72
CA ILE A 88 -7.08 22.13 -3.84
C ILE A 88 -7.32 23.12 -2.70
N LEU A 89 -7.05 22.71 -1.45
CA LEU A 89 -7.21 23.59 -0.29
C LEU A 89 -6.37 24.86 -0.38
N LEU A 90 -5.11 24.76 -0.82
CA LEU A 90 -4.24 25.93 -0.97
C LEU A 90 -4.71 26.87 -2.09
N LYS A 91 -5.20 26.32 -3.21
CA LYS A 91 -5.83 27.11 -4.29
C LYS A 91 -7.07 27.83 -3.77
N GLU A 92 -7.93 27.15 -3.02
CA GLU A 92 -9.13 27.72 -2.41
C GLU A 92 -8.80 28.80 -1.38
N CYS A 93 -7.76 28.60 -0.57
CA CYS A 93 -7.27 29.58 0.38
C CYS A 93 -6.84 30.88 -0.32
N ARG A 94 -6.14 30.76 -1.45
CA ARG A 94 -5.66 31.90 -2.26
C ARG A 94 -6.81 32.71 -2.86
N ILE A 95 -7.84 32.07 -3.39
CA ILE A 95 -8.92 32.75 -4.12
C ILE A 95 -10.06 33.21 -3.21
N SER A 96 -10.22 32.59 -2.04
CA SER A 96 -11.34 32.88 -1.14
C SER A 96 -11.11 34.14 -0.32
N PRO A 97 -12.11 35.04 -0.20
CA PRO A 97 -12.02 36.18 0.70
C PRO A 97 -11.89 35.72 2.16
N LYS A 98 -11.14 36.47 2.98
CA LYS A 98 -10.85 36.12 4.39
C LYS A 98 -12.09 35.75 5.21
N LYS A 99 -13.24 36.37 4.92
CA LYS A 99 -14.53 36.09 5.57
C LYS A 99 -15.03 34.64 5.39
N LYS A 100 -14.60 33.95 4.33
CA LYS A 100 -14.97 32.55 4.03
C LYS A 100 -14.00 31.52 4.61
N TRP A 101 -12.83 31.94 5.10
CA TRP A 101 -11.83 31.01 5.62
C TRP A 101 -12.31 30.10 6.75
N PRO A 102 -13.15 30.55 7.72
CA PRO A 102 -13.65 29.64 8.76
C PRO A 102 -14.50 28.47 8.20
N GLN A 103 -15.27 28.73 7.13
CA GLN A 103 -16.05 27.69 6.45
C GLN A 103 -15.12 26.72 5.72
N LEU A 104 -14.09 27.25 5.05
CA LEU A 104 -13.08 26.46 4.37
C LEU A 104 -12.29 25.59 5.35
N GLU A 105 -11.92 26.11 6.53
CA GLU A 105 -11.25 25.33 7.58
C GLU A 105 -12.12 24.18 8.09
N THR A 106 -13.43 24.42 8.24
CA THR A 106 -14.38 23.39 8.67
C THR A 106 -14.50 22.29 7.62
N ALA A 107 -14.69 22.66 6.35
CA ALA A 107 -14.74 21.72 5.23
C ALA A 107 -13.42 20.94 5.10
N ALA A 108 -12.28 21.60 5.25
CA ALA A 108 -10.97 20.96 5.18
C ALA A 108 -10.75 19.96 6.32
N LYS A 109 -11.14 20.28 7.56
CA LYS A 109 -11.07 19.32 8.68
C LYS A 109 -11.94 18.10 8.40
N GLN A 110 -13.17 18.29 7.93
CA GLN A 110 -14.05 17.18 7.54
C GLN A 110 -13.41 16.32 6.44
N LYS A 111 -12.87 16.96 5.40
CA LYS A 111 -12.20 16.28 4.30
C LYS A 111 -10.99 15.47 4.76
N LEU A 112 -10.22 15.98 5.70
CA LEU A 112 -9.11 15.26 6.33
C LEU A 112 -9.59 13.95 6.98
N PHE A 113 -10.72 13.98 7.69
CA PHE A 113 -11.34 12.76 8.23
C PHE A 113 -11.76 11.78 7.14
N GLU A 114 -12.43 12.26 6.09
CA GLU A 114 -12.87 11.44 4.96
C GLU A 114 -11.69 10.75 4.26
N ILE A 115 -10.58 11.46 4.04
CA ILE A 115 -9.36 10.90 3.45
C ILE A 115 -8.74 9.82 4.34
N THR A 116 -8.85 9.91 5.66
CA THR A 116 -8.33 8.85 6.55
C THR A 116 -9.24 7.63 6.71
N LYS A 117 -10.52 7.75 6.38
CA LYS A 117 -11.49 6.65 6.55
C LYS A 117 -11.41 5.67 5.38
N PHE A 118 -11.19 4.39 5.67
CA PHE A 118 -11.34 3.34 4.67
C PHE A 118 -12.83 2.97 4.48
N PRO A 119 -13.35 2.90 3.25
CA PRO A 119 -14.73 2.50 2.99
C PRO A 119 -14.94 1.05 3.43
N LYS A 120 -16.11 0.77 4.00
CA LYS A 120 -16.53 -0.59 4.26
C LYS A 120 -17.00 -1.19 2.94
N LEU A 121 -16.60 -2.42 2.65
CA LEU A 121 -17.21 -3.18 1.56
C LEU A 121 -18.62 -3.60 2.00
N GLU A 122 -19.62 -3.12 1.28
CA GLU A 122 -21.03 -3.36 1.58
C GLU A 122 -21.59 -4.38 0.58
N ILE A 123 -21.89 -5.58 1.08
CA ILE A 123 -22.54 -6.64 0.28
C ILE A 123 -24.01 -6.71 0.68
N ILE A 124 -24.91 -6.34 -0.24
CA ILE A 124 -26.35 -6.32 0.02
C ILE A 124 -26.89 -7.75 0.14
N GLY A 125 -27.76 -7.97 1.13
CA GLY A 125 -28.42 -9.26 1.36
C GLY A 125 -29.32 -9.72 0.21
N SER A 126 -30.03 -8.80 -0.47
CA SER A 126 -30.95 -9.13 -1.57
C SER A 126 -30.26 -9.63 -2.85
N LEU A 127 -28.96 -9.41 -3.02
CA LEU A 127 -28.18 -10.05 -4.07
C LEU A 127 -27.86 -11.52 -3.75
N LYS A 128 -28.09 -11.99 -2.52
CA LYS A 128 -27.76 -13.36 -2.10
C LYS A 128 -28.88 -14.38 -2.36
N ASP A 129 -29.98 -13.94 -2.96
CA ASP A 129 -31.19 -14.75 -3.12
C ASP A 129 -31.04 -15.85 -4.19
N THR A 130 -29.97 -15.82 -5.00
CA THR A 130 -29.62 -16.87 -5.95
C THR A 130 -28.24 -17.46 -5.65
N ALA A 131 -28.08 -18.77 -5.91
CA ALA A 131 -26.82 -19.49 -5.67
C ALA A 131 -25.65 -18.87 -6.46
N ASP A 132 -25.87 -18.56 -7.74
CA ASP A 132 -24.87 -17.92 -8.61
C ASP A 132 -24.40 -16.58 -8.07
N ALA A 133 -25.32 -15.75 -7.58
CA ALA A 133 -24.99 -14.43 -7.07
C ALA A 133 -24.22 -14.53 -5.74
N LYS A 134 -24.57 -15.49 -4.88
CA LYS A 134 -23.82 -15.78 -3.67
C LYS A 134 -22.38 -16.19 -3.99
N GLU A 135 -22.18 -17.10 -4.93
CA GLU A 135 -20.85 -17.57 -5.33
C GLU A 135 -19.98 -16.42 -5.87
N ILE A 136 -20.53 -15.58 -6.74
CA ILE A 136 -19.80 -14.44 -7.32
C ILE A 136 -19.44 -13.42 -6.23
N LEU A 137 -20.33 -13.16 -5.27
CA LEU A 137 -20.05 -12.25 -4.16
C LEU A 137 -19.00 -12.80 -3.21
N GLU A 138 -18.98 -14.11 -2.95
CA GLU A 138 -17.92 -14.76 -2.17
C GLU A 138 -16.56 -14.64 -2.87
N LYS A 139 -16.52 -14.91 -4.19
CA LYS A 139 -15.32 -14.72 -5.01
C LYS A 139 -14.84 -13.26 -5.02
N LEU A 140 -15.77 -12.32 -5.14
CA LEU A 140 -15.46 -10.89 -5.12
C LEU A 140 -14.95 -10.43 -3.76
N TYR A 141 -15.57 -10.88 -2.68
CA TYR A 141 -15.11 -10.57 -1.32
C TYR A 141 -13.70 -11.11 -1.09
N SER A 142 -13.45 -12.36 -1.48
CA SER A 142 -12.12 -12.97 -1.37
C SER A 142 -11.07 -12.23 -2.21
N ALA A 143 -11.34 -11.94 -3.49
CA ALA A 143 -10.43 -11.19 -4.33
C ALA A 143 -10.19 -9.77 -3.78
N TRP A 144 -11.23 -9.10 -3.30
CA TRP A 144 -11.09 -7.78 -2.66
C TRP A 144 -10.24 -7.84 -1.39
N GLU A 145 -10.43 -8.83 -0.51
CA GLU A 145 -9.61 -8.97 0.70
C GLU A 145 -8.14 -9.20 0.36
N GLU A 146 -7.86 -10.04 -0.63
CA GLU A 146 -6.50 -10.27 -1.10
C GLU A 146 -5.90 -9.00 -1.69
N ARG A 147 -6.64 -8.30 -2.56
CA ARG A 147 -6.23 -7.02 -3.12
C ARG A 147 -5.86 -6.01 -2.05
N VAL A 148 -6.74 -5.81 -1.07
CA VAL A 148 -6.63 -4.75 -0.05
C VAL A 148 -5.58 -5.08 1.00
N TYR A 149 -5.51 -6.32 1.47
CA TYR A 149 -4.69 -6.66 2.62
C TYR A 149 -3.36 -7.34 2.27
N ARG A 150 -3.24 -7.93 1.08
CA ARG A 150 -2.05 -8.68 0.64
C ARG A 150 -1.37 -8.07 -0.58
N PHE A 151 -2.09 -7.78 -1.66
CA PHE A 151 -1.45 -7.30 -2.89
C PHE A 151 -1.12 -5.81 -2.87
N SER A 152 -1.86 -5.00 -2.10
CA SER A 152 -1.52 -3.60 -1.84
C SER A 152 -0.11 -3.42 -1.27
N ASN A 153 0.42 -4.45 -0.65
CA ASN A 153 1.76 -4.50 -0.09
C ASN A 153 2.86 -4.47 -1.17
N PHE A 154 2.57 -4.94 -2.38
CA PHE A 154 3.48 -4.95 -3.53
C PHE A 154 3.53 -3.65 -4.32
N TYR A 155 2.79 -2.63 -3.90
CA TYR A 155 2.79 -1.36 -4.61
C TYR A 155 4.14 -0.65 -4.59
N GLN A 156 4.48 -0.04 -5.72
CA GLN A 156 5.62 0.85 -5.82
C GLN A 156 5.40 2.09 -4.93
N THR A 157 6.48 2.54 -4.27
CA THR A 157 6.49 3.79 -3.50
C THR A 157 6.26 5.00 -4.42
N GLY A 158 5.52 5.99 -3.94
CA GLY A 158 5.26 7.23 -4.68
C GLY A 158 4.13 7.15 -5.71
N GLN A 159 3.69 5.97 -6.13
CA GLN A 159 2.58 5.82 -7.08
C GLN A 159 1.19 5.94 -6.43
N ILE A 160 1.10 6.09 -5.11
CA ILE A 160 -0.14 5.92 -4.36
C ILE A 160 -0.27 6.97 -3.25
N SER A 161 -1.39 7.71 -3.29
CA SER A 161 -1.94 8.47 -2.16
C SER A 161 -2.58 7.51 -1.14
N TYR A 162 -2.59 7.86 0.15
CA TYR A 162 -3.03 6.98 1.25
C TYR A 162 -4.30 6.16 0.92
N LEU A 163 -4.16 4.83 0.81
CA LEU A 163 -5.23 3.87 0.48
C LEU A 163 -6.03 4.16 -0.80
N SER A 164 -5.55 4.99 -1.73
CA SER A 164 -6.39 5.56 -2.78
C SER A 164 -6.89 4.55 -3.81
N LYS A 165 -6.04 3.61 -4.25
CA LYS A 165 -6.43 2.56 -5.19
C LYS A 165 -7.45 1.61 -4.58
N GLU A 166 -7.22 1.16 -3.35
CA GLU A 166 -8.12 0.28 -2.60
C GLU A 166 -9.46 0.95 -2.33
N LYS A 167 -9.44 2.24 -2.00
CA LYS A 167 -10.64 3.04 -1.78
C LYS A 167 -11.48 3.12 -3.05
N ALA A 168 -10.86 3.45 -4.17
CA ALA A 168 -11.54 3.55 -5.45
C ALA A 168 -12.18 2.20 -5.83
N ILE A 169 -11.42 1.10 -5.74
CA ILE A 169 -11.92 -0.25 -6.00
C ILE A 169 -13.12 -0.58 -5.10
N THR A 170 -13.00 -0.33 -3.79
CA THR A 170 -14.08 -0.62 -2.83
C THR A 170 -15.33 0.21 -3.14
N GLN A 171 -15.17 1.48 -3.49
CA GLN A 171 -16.27 2.36 -3.88
C GLN A 171 -16.94 1.88 -5.16
N THR A 172 -16.18 1.53 -6.19
CA THR A 172 -16.72 1.01 -7.45
C THR A 172 -17.50 -0.29 -7.24
N ILE A 173 -17.01 -1.18 -6.36
CA ILE A 173 -17.76 -2.40 -6.00
C ILE A 173 -19.07 -2.03 -5.31
N ASN A 174 -19.05 -1.14 -4.31
CA ASN A 174 -20.25 -0.71 -3.63
C ASN A 174 -21.26 -0.10 -4.62
N GLU A 175 -20.83 0.85 -5.46
CA GLU A 175 -21.66 1.49 -6.49
C GLU A 175 -22.32 0.45 -7.41
N LEU A 176 -21.56 -0.54 -7.88
CA LEU A 176 -22.08 -1.61 -8.73
C LEU A 176 -23.09 -2.52 -8.01
N VAL A 177 -22.87 -2.75 -6.71
CA VAL A 177 -23.79 -3.54 -5.89
C VAL A 177 -25.11 -2.78 -5.68
N TYR A 178 -25.06 -1.47 -5.45
CA TYR A 178 -26.22 -0.60 -5.17
C TYR A 178 -26.96 -0.09 -6.41
N VAL A 179 -26.32 -0.01 -7.58
CA VAL A 179 -26.96 0.53 -8.78
C VAL A 179 -28.18 -0.31 -9.17
N ASP A 180 -29.30 0.36 -9.46
CA ASP A 180 -30.51 -0.30 -9.96
C ASP A 180 -30.32 -0.64 -11.44
N MET A 181 -30.16 -1.93 -11.74
CA MET A 181 -29.96 -2.44 -13.09
C MET A 181 -30.40 -3.90 -13.18
N ASN A 182 -30.57 -4.38 -14.42
CA ASN A 182 -30.89 -5.78 -14.69
C ASN A 182 -29.94 -6.73 -13.92
N PRO A 183 -30.47 -7.72 -13.15
CA PRO A 183 -29.67 -8.64 -12.35
C PRO A 183 -28.60 -9.40 -13.13
N GLU A 184 -28.90 -9.90 -14.34
CA GLU A 184 -27.92 -10.62 -15.16
C GLU A 184 -26.76 -9.71 -15.58
N ARG A 185 -27.07 -8.46 -15.95
CA ARG A 185 -26.04 -7.46 -16.28
C ARG A 185 -25.18 -7.14 -15.06
N LYS A 186 -25.79 -7.00 -13.88
CA LYS A 186 -25.06 -6.78 -12.62
C LYS A 186 -24.12 -7.94 -12.32
N LEU A 187 -24.60 -9.18 -12.41
CA LEU A 187 -23.78 -10.37 -12.20
C LEU A 187 -22.63 -10.47 -13.20
N SER A 188 -22.87 -10.12 -14.46
CA SER A 188 -21.81 -10.07 -15.49
C SER A 188 -20.73 -9.04 -15.14
N LEU A 189 -21.11 -7.85 -14.70
CA LEU A 189 -20.17 -6.82 -14.27
C LEU A 189 -19.39 -7.23 -13.00
N LEU A 190 -20.05 -7.89 -12.04
CA LEU A 190 -19.38 -8.41 -10.85
C LEU A 190 -18.39 -9.52 -11.20
N ARG A 191 -18.73 -10.44 -12.12
CA ARG A 191 -17.80 -11.45 -12.65
C ARG A 191 -16.61 -10.79 -13.34
N LYS A 192 -16.85 -9.75 -14.14
CA LYS A 192 -15.78 -8.97 -14.76
C LYS A 192 -14.88 -8.34 -13.69
N MET A 193 -15.45 -7.72 -12.65
CA MET A 193 -14.69 -7.14 -11.54
C MET A 193 -13.80 -8.19 -10.85
N VAL A 194 -14.32 -9.39 -10.59
CA VAL A 194 -13.50 -10.49 -10.04
C VAL A 194 -12.32 -10.80 -10.95
N LYS A 195 -12.57 -10.91 -12.26
CA LYS A 195 -11.53 -11.19 -13.25
C LYS A 195 -10.49 -10.07 -13.30
N ASP A 196 -10.93 -8.83 -13.43
CA ASP A 196 -10.06 -7.65 -13.53
C ASP A 196 -9.18 -7.53 -12.26
N LEU A 197 -9.74 -7.77 -11.06
CA LEU A 197 -8.97 -7.77 -9.81
C LEU A 197 -7.89 -8.87 -9.81
N ARG A 198 -8.22 -10.08 -10.28
CA ARG A 198 -7.27 -11.19 -10.33
C ARG A 198 -6.12 -10.92 -11.31
N GLU A 199 -6.43 -10.36 -12.48
CA GLU A 199 -5.42 -9.96 -13.47
C GLU A 199 -4.50 -8.85 -12.92
N GLU A 200 -5.05 -7.88 -12.19
CA GLU A 200 -4.24 -6.85 -11.52
C GLU A 200 -3.34 -7.43 -10.41
N GLU A 201 -3.84 -8.37 -9.60
CA GLU A 201 -3.08 -9.04 -8.54
C GLU A 201 -1.89 -9.82 -9.11
N GLU A 202 -2.12 -10.57 -10.19
CA GLU A 202 -1.10 -11.30 -10.93
C GLU A 202 -0.04 -10.33 -11.48
N SER A 203 -0.47 -9.20 -12.07
CA SER A 203 0.43 -8.15 -12.56
C SER A 203 1.28 -7.52 -11.46
N LEU A 204 0.69 -7.26 -10.29
CA LEU A 204 1.41 -6.72 -9.13
C LEU A 204 2.44 -7.72 -8.59
N PHE A 205 2.07 -9.00 -8.52
CA PHE A 205 2.98 -10.05 -8.10
C PHE A 205 4.14 -10.21 -9.08
N GLN A 206 3.85 -10.22 -10.38
CA GLN A 206 4.88 -10.25 -11.43
C GLN A 206 5.82 -9.06 -11.31
N THR A 207 5.28 -7.87 -11.06
CA THR A 207 6.08 -6.67 -10.79
C THR A 207 6.94 -6.87 -9.55
N PHE A 208 6.41 -7.37 -8.43
CA PHE A 208 7.22 -7.64 -7.24
C PHE A 208 8.36 -8.64 -7.51
N LEU A 209 8.05 -9.73 -8.22
CA LEU A 209 8.94 -10.84 -8.52
C LEU A 209 10.16 -10.42 -9.34
N TYR A 210 9.95 -9.52 -10.31
CA TYR A 210 10.96 -9.11 -11.30
C TYR A 210 11.32 -7.61 -11.28
N SER A 211 10.75 -6.80 -10.38
CA SER A 211 11.02 -5.37 -10.34
C SER A 211 12.42 -5.10 -9.78
N HIS A 212 13.31 -4.63 -10.65
CA HIS A 212 14.56 -4.00 -10.24
C HIS A 212 14.35 -2.56 -9.72
N GLN A 213 13.13 -2.03 -9.80
CA GLN A 213 12.79 -0.66 -9.41
C GLN A 213 12.61 -0.61 -7.91
N ASN A 214 13.70 -0.35 -7.19
CA ASN A 214 13.65 0.09 -5.81
C ASN A 214 13.75 1.62 -5.76
N LEU A 215 12.96 2.23 -4.88
CA LEU A 215 12.89 3.68 -4.68
C LEU A 215 14.04 4.21 -3.85
N PHE A 216 14.82 3.30 -3.28
CA PHE A 216 16.10 3.61 -2.74
C PHE A 216 17.12 3.11 -3.75
N SER A 217 17.92 4.03 -4.30
CA SER A 217 19.10 3.68 -5.10
C SER A 217 20.06 2.88 -4.23
N VAL A 218 19.88 1.57 -4.19
CA VAL A 218 20.76 0.65 -3.48
C VAL A 218 21.19 -0.42 -4.47
N GLN A 219 22.51 -0.52 -4.63
CA GLN A 219 23.14 -1.45 -5.55
C GLN A 219 22.94 -2.93 -5.15
N LYS A 220 22.42 -3.19 -3.92
CA LYS A 220 22.29 -4.53 -3.34
C LYS A 220 20.99 -4.77 -2.57
N ARG A 221 20.44 -6.00 -2.70
CA ARG A 221 19.18 -6.45 -2.05
C ARG A 221 19.27 -6.44 -0.52
N SER A 222 20.41 -6.88 0.02
CA SER A 222 20.61 -6.92 1.47
C SER A 222 20.58 -5.52 2.10
N LEU A 223 21.12 -4.51 1.40
CA LEU A 223 21.05 -3.11 1.83
C LEU A 223 19.63 -2.55 1.71
N GLU A 224 18.90 -2.89 0.63
CA GLU A 224 17.46 -2.61 0.52
C GLU A 224 16.69 -3.20 1.70
N ASN A 225 16.92 -4.47 2.00
CA ASN A 225 16.26 -5.17 3.11
C ASN A 225 16.60 -4.51 4.45
N GLN A 226 17.87 -4.17 4.69
CA GLN A 226 18.30 -3.47 5.90
C GLN A 226 17.57 -2.13 6.06
N ARG A 227 17.51 -1.32 5.00
CA ARG A 227 16.83 -0.02 5.04
C ARG A 227 15.32 -0.14 5.25
N ASN A 228 14.68 -1.09 4.58
CA ASN A 228 13.25 -1.36 4.77
C ASN A 228 12.97 -1.84 6.20
N LYS A 229 13.84 -2.70 6.75
CA LYS A 229 13.75 -3.15 8.15
C LYS A 229 13.84 -1.97 9.11
N GLU A 230 14.85 -1.11 8.99
CA GLU A 230 15.02 0.07 9.85
C GLU A 230 13.82 1.02 9.78
N THR A 231 13.26 1.20 8.57
CA THR A 231 12.07 2.03 8.36
C THR A 231 10.85 1.42 9.06
N LEU A 232 10.62 0.10 8.90
CA LEU A 232 9.56 -0.62 9.60
C LEU A 232 9.74 -0.56 11.12
N GLU A 233 10.93 -0.83 11.64
CA GLU A 233 11.21 -0.81 13.09
C GLU A 233 10.95 0.57 13.70
N THR A 234 11.35 1.64 13.01
CA THR A 234 11.08 3.01 13.43
C THR A 234 9.57 3.27 13.50
N LEU A 235 8.83 2.82 12.48
CA LEU A 235 7.38 2.98 12.41
C LEU A 235 6.65 2.18 13.50
N LEU A 236 7.03 0.91 13.71
CA LEU A 236 6.45 0.07 14.77
C LEU A 236 6.77 0.64 16.16
N ALA A 237 7.99 1.16 16.38
CA ALA A 237 8.36 1.83 17.62
C ALA A 237 7.49 3.07 17.87
N TYR A 238 7.23 3.88 16.84
CA TYR A 238 6.31 5.00 16.93
C TYR A 238 4.90 4.53 17.37
N PHE A 239 4.33 3.49 16.76
CA PHE A 239 3.02 2.98 17.16
C PHE A 239 3.00 2.51 18.62
N LEU A 240 4.01 1.75 19.05
CA LEU A 240 4.10 1.23 20.42
C LEU A 240 4.20 2.34 21.47
N SER A 241 4.78 3.49 21.10
CA SER A 241 4.88 4.68 21.95
C SER A 241 3.59 5.51 21.98
N HIS A 242 2.68 5.31 21.02
CA HIS A 242 1.53 6.17 20.86
C HIS A 242 0.43 5.87 21.90
N PRO A 243 -0.08 6.85 22.65
CA PRO A 243 -1.03 6.63 23.76
C PRO A 243 -2.39 6.09 23.32
N ALA A 244 -2.78 6.33 22.07
CA ALA A 244 -4.04 5.84 21.52
C ALA A 244 -4.01 4.35 21.11
N LEU A 245 -2.83 3.70 21.06
CA LEU A 245 -2.73 2.28 20.74
C LEU A 245 -3.12 1.43 21.95
N GLN A 246 -4.07 0.51 21.77
CA GLN A 246 -4.63 -0.35 22.82
C GLN A 246 -4.29 -1.83 22.57
N GLU A 247 -4.46 -2.68 23.59
CA GLU A 247 -4.45 -4.13 23.40
C GLU A 247 -5.70 -4.58 22.63
N PRO A 248 -5.64 -5.67 21.83
CA PRO A 248 -4.51 -6.59 21.64
C PRO A 248 -3.46 -6.15 20.60
N LEU A 249 -3.70 -5.06 19.85
CA LEU A 249 -2.83 -4.60 18.75
C LEU A 249 -1.40 -4.33 19.19
N LYS A 250 -1.23 -3.81 20.41
CA LYS A 250 0.10 -3.54 20.97
C LYS A 250 0.92 -4.83 21.13
N THR A 251 0.29 -5.95 21.48
CA THR A 251 0.92 -7.27 21.51
C THR A 251 1.30 -7.71 20.08
N GLU A 252 0.37 -7.63 19.12
CA GLU A 252 0.65 -8.02 17.72
C GLU A 252 1.80 -7.19 17.09
N ILE A 253 1.87 -5.89 17.37
CA ILE A 253 2.94 -5.01 16.88
C ILE A 253 4.29 -5.36 17.51
N LYS A 254 4.33 -5.74 18.79
CA LYS A 254 5.56 -6.24 19.43
C LYS A 254 6.02 -7.54 18.78
N GLU A 255 5.11 -8.51 18.61
CA GLU A 255 5.41 -9.76 17.94
C GLU A 255 5.92 -9.54 16.52
N TRP A 256 5.37 -8.55 15.81
CA TRP A 256 5.84 -8.22 14.48
C TRP A 256 7.25 -7.62 14.50
N LYS A 257 7.52 -6.69 15.42
CA LYS A 257 8.86 -6.13 15.62
C LYS A 257 9.88 -7.23 15.95
N ASP A 258 9.53 -8.17 16.80
CA ASP A 258 10.41 -9.30 17.16
C ASP A 258 10.64 -10.22 15.95
N CYS A 259 9.57 -10.54 15.21
CA CYS A 259 9.65 -11.33 13.98
C CYS A 259 10.57 -10.70 12.92
N LEU A 260 10.59 -9.37 12.76
CA LEU A 260 11.51 -8.70 11.82
C LEU A 260 12.98 -8.96 12.14
N ASN A 261 13.32 -9.28 13.39
CA ASN A 261 14.67 -9.64 13.80
C ASN A 261 15.03 -11.09 13.47
N GLU A 262 14.03 -11.94 13.22
CA GLU A 262 14.22 -13.34 12.84
C GLU A 262 14.40 -13.50 11.31
N ILE A 263 14.02 -12.49 10.52
CA ILE A 263 14.21 -12.52 9.07
C ILE A 263 15.70 -12.37 8.72
N LYS A 264 16.21 -13.31 7.92
CA LYS A 264 17.54 -13.24 7.32
C LYS A 264 17.54 -12.33 6.10
N LEU A 265 18.12 -11.14 6.23
CA LEU A 265 18.08 -10.12 5.18
C LEU A 265 18.92 -10.48 3.94
N ASP A 266 19.85 -11.42 4.08
CA ASP A 266 20.75 -11.93 3.05
C ASP A 266 20.25 -13.22 2.36
N ALA A 267 19.18 -13.84 2.87
CA ALA A 267 18.65 -15.06 2.28
C ALA A 267 18.21 -14.85 0.81
N PRO A 268 18.43 -15.83 -0.08
CA PRO A 268 17.90 -15.84 -1.44
C PRO A 268 16.40 -15.55 -1.46
N GLY A 269 15.97 -14.71 -2.39
CA GLY A 269 14.57 -14.39 -2.63
C GLY A 269 13.82 -13.61 -1.54
N ILE A 270 14.41 -13.34 -0.37
CA ILE A 270 13.77 -12.45 0.60
C ILE A 270 13.88 -11.00 0.15
N ARG A 271 12.72 -10.34 0.08
CA ARG A 271 12.63 -8.90 -0.20
C ARG A 271 11.61 -8.22 0.70
N LEU A 272 12.07 -7.34 1.59
CA LEU A 272 11.21 -6.65 2.55
C LEU A 272 10.37 -5.53 1.95
N SER A 273 10.61 -5.15 0.69
CA SER A 273 9.72 -4.25 -0.05
C SER A 273 8.32 -4.84 -0.27
N VAL A 274 8.08 -6.12 0.06
CA VAL A 274 6.72 -6.66 0.19
C VAL A 274 5.89 -5.89 1.21
N PHE A 275 6.50 -5.15 2.14
CA PHE A 275 5.76 -4.28 3.06
C PHE A 275 5.60 -2.84 2.54
N SER A 276 5.86 -2.58 1.26
CA SER A 276 5.87 -1.21 0.71
C SER A 276 4.53 -0.52 0.84
N GLY A 277 3.42 -1.22 0.60
CA GLY A 277 2.08 -0.65 0.83
C GLY A 277 1.90 -0.21 2.28
N PHE A 278 2.27 -1.06 3.25
CA PHE A 278 2.17 -0.73 4.67
C PHE A 278 3.04 0.48 5.04
N LEU A 279 4.30 0.48 4.58
CA LEU A 279 5.20 1.62 4.76
C LEU A 279 4.57 2.88 4.16
N GLN A 280 4.07 2.85 2.94
CA GLN A 280 3.46 4.02 2.30
C GLN A 280 2.25 4.55 3.05
N ASP A 281 1.33 3.67 3.40
CA ASP A 281 0.09 4.03 4.07
C ASP A 281 0.38 4.71 5.42
N TYR A 282 1.32 4.15 6.19
CA TYR A 282 1.44 4.54 7.59
C TYR A 282 2.72 5.30 7.97
N GLN A 283 3.80 5.25 7.17
CA GLN A 283 5.07 5.93 7.50
C GLN A 283 4.93 7.45 7.61
N ARG A 284 3.91 8.03 7.00
CA ARG A 284 3.68 9.48 6.99
C ARG A 284 2.88 9.96 8.22
N PHE A 285 2.34 9.04 9.01
CA PHE A 285 1.49 9.35 10.15
C PHE A 285 2.17 10.02 11.33
N PRO A 286 3.45 9.73 11.65
CA PRO A 286 4.18 10.48 12.68
C PRO A 286 4.23 11.99 12.38
N TYR A 287 4.27 12.38 11.11
CA TYR A 287 4.35 13.79 10.70
C TYR A 287 3.01 14.54 10.84
N LEU A 288 1.88 13.84 10.92
CA LEU A 288 0.57 14.49 11.13
C LEU A 288 0.58 15.30 12.44
N ALA A 289 1.25 14.80 13.48
CA ALA A 289 1.34 15.49 14.77
C ALA A 289 2.31 16.69 14.74
N SER A 290 3.42 16.60 13.99
CA SER A 290 4.41 17.69 13.90
C SER A 290 3.89 18.88 13.09
N GLU A 291 3.07 18.62 12.07
CA GLU A 291 2.45 19.64 11.20
C GLU A 291 1.20 20.28 11.81
N ALA A 292 0.65 19.70 12.87
CA ALA A 292 -0.59 20.14 13.51
C ALA A 292 -0.40 21.33 14.46
N LYS A 293 -0.25 22.54 13.89
CA LYS A 293 -0.16 23.80 14.64
C LYS A 293 -1.24 24.76 14.12
N PRO A 294 -2.10 25.40 14.95
CA PRO A 294 -2.11 25.56 16.41
C PRO A 294 -2.77 24.40 17.18
N LYS A 295 -2.92 24.54 18.50
CA LYS A 295 -3.38 23.50 19.46
C LYS A 295 -4.68 22.80 19.05
N GLU A 296 -5.63 23.47 18.40
CA GLU A 296 -6.85 22.80 17.91
C GLU A 296 -6.55 21.72 16.86
N LEU A 297 -5.55 21.94 15.98
CA LEU A 297 -5.16 20.96 14.99
C LEU A 297 -4.43 19.77 15.62
N PHE A 298 -3.74 19.98 16.74
CA PHE A 298 -3.17 18.87 17.51
C PHE A 298 -4.26 17.92 17.99
N GLN A 299 -5.41 18.43 18.45
CA GLN A 299 -6.56 17.60 18.82
C GLN A 299 -7.13 16.84 17.63
N VAL A 300 -7.18 17.48 16.44
CA VAL A 300 -7.56 16.81 15.19
C VAL A 300 -6.60 15.65 14.89
N SER A 301 -5.29 15.88 14.96
CA SER A 301 -4.29 14.82 14.77
C SER A 301 -4.47 13.67 15.76
N GLN A 302 -4.65 13.96 17.05
CA GLN A 302 -4.86 12.95 18.08
C GLN A 302 -6.12 12.12 17.81
N PHE A 303 -7.20 12.76 17.38
CA PHE A 303 -8.43 12.06 17.02
C PHE A 303 -8.26 11.21 15.75
N LEU A 304 -7.52 11.69 14.74
CA LEU A 304 -7.17 10.88 13.56
C LEU A 304 -6.39 9.63 13.97
N HIS A 305 -5.32 9.76 14.76
CA HIS A 305 -4.54 8.62 15.24
C HIS A 305 -5.40 7.63 16.02
N LYS A 306 -6.27 8.11 16.91
CA LYS A 306 -7.21 7.26 17.64
C LYS A 306 -8.11 6.47 16.69
N ASN A 307 -8.75 7.13 15.73
CA ASN A 307 -9.64 6.45 14.78
C ASN A 307 -8.89 5.42 13.94
N LEU A 308 -7.69 5.75 13.48
CA LEU A 308 -6.84 4.87 12.68
C LEU A 308 -6.44 3.61 13.45
N PHE A 309 -5.93 3.75 14.68
CA PHE A 309 -5.57 2.60 15.52
C PHE A 309 -6.77 1.73 15.90
N SER A 310 -7.96 2.33 16.03
CA SER A 310 -9.20 1.59 16.28
C SER A 310 -9.84 0.99 15.01
N SER A 311 -9.29 1.27 13.83
CA SER A 311 -9.92 0.85 12.58
C SER A 311 -9.70 -0.64 12.31
N HIS A 312 -10.73 -1.30 11.78
CA HIS A 312 -10.65 -2.68 11.34
C HIS A 312 -9.57 -2.86 10.25
N HIS A 313 -9.45 -1.90 9.34
CA HIS A 313 -8.46 -1.93 8.27
C HIS A 313 -7.02 -1.94 8.83
N PHE A 314 -6.69 -1.03 9.75
CA PHE A 314 -5.37 -1.03 10.41
C PHE A 314 -5.10 -2.36 11.14
N THR A 315 -6.07 -2.83 11.91
CA THR A 315 -5.97 -4.12 12.64
C THR A 315 -5.65 -5.27 11.69
N ARG A 316 -6.42 -5.40 10.60
CA ARG A 316 -6.22 -6.47 9.64
C ARG A 316 -4.86 -6.37 8.93
N ARG A 317 -4.41 -5.15 8.61
CA ARG A 317 -3.09 -4.90 8.01
C ARG A 317 -1.95 -5.31 8.94
N ILE A 318 -2.03 -5.04 10.24
CA ILE A 318 -1.06 -5.53 11.24
C ILE A 318 -1.02 -7.07 11.23
N GLN A 319 -2.18 -7.72 11.29
CA GLN A 319 -2.28 -9.17 11.34
C GLN A 319 -1.69 -9.85 10.10
N GLU A 320 -2.05 -9.39 8.90
CA GLU A 320 -1.53 -9.94 7.65
C GLU A 320 -0.03 -9.66 7.50
N SER A 321 0.45 -8.51 7.96
CA SER A 321 1.88 -8.19 7.90
C SER A 321 2.70 -9.04 8.89
N LEU A 322 2.18 -9.29 10.09
CA LEU A 322 2.77 -10.21 11.06
C LEU A 322 2.80 -11.65 10.51
N GLN A 323 1.72 -12.12 9.90
CA GLN A 323 1.68 -13.44 9.27
C GLN A 323 2.71 -13.55 8.13
N THR A 324 2.79 -12.54 7.27
CA THR A 324 3.79 -12.45 6.20
C THR A 324 5.21 -12.49 6.77
N CYS A 325 5.47 -11.73 7.83
CA CYS A 325 6.76 -11.74 8.52
C CYS A 325 7.12 -13.14 9.01
N ARG A 326 6.20 -13.83 9.70
CA ARG A 326 6.44 -15.19 10.22
C ARG A 326 6.79 -16.18 9.11
N LYS A 327 6.12 -16.08 7.96
CA LYS A 327 6.41 -16.89 6.78
C LYS A 327 7.84 -16.64 6.28
N LEU A 328 8.25 -15.38 6.13
CA LEU A 328 9.61 -15.01 5.73
C LEU A 328 10.68 -15.45 6.74
N ALA A 329 10.43 -15.29 8.05
CA ALA A 329 11.34 -15.74 9.11
C ALA A 329 11.53 -17.27 9.10
N SER A 330 10.45 -18.01 8.86
CA SER A 330 10.49 -19.48 8.77
C SER A 330 11.28 -19.98 7.54
N TYR A 331 11.18 -19.27 6.41
CA TYR A 331 11.88 -19.63 5.17
C TYR A 331 13.39 -19.60 5.36
N GLY A 332 13.93 -18.50 5.92
CA GLY A 332 15.37 -18.39 6.20
C GLY A 332 15.90 -19.44 7.21
N SER A 333 15.02 -20.05 8.00
CA SER A 333 15.38 -21.11 8.93
C SER A 333 15.43 -22.49 8.27
N LYS A 334 14.56 -22.78 7.30
CA LYS A 334 14.51 -24.07 6.58
C LYS A 334 15.73 -24.31 5.68
N GLU A 335 16.26 -23.28 5.02
CA GLU A 335 17.49 -23.42 4.22
C GLU A 335 18.70 -23.89 5.05
N ARG A 336 18.73 -23.68 6.38
CA ARG A 336 19.78 -24.24 7.26
C ARG A 336 19.66 -25.74 7.47
N GLY A 337 18.47 -26.32 7.34
CA GLY A 337 18.24 -27.76 7.47
C GLY A 337 18.78 -28.52 6.27
N ASP A 338 18.45 -28.03 5.07
CA ASP A 338 18.82 -28.70 3.80
C ASP A 338 20.29 -28.49 3.42
N GLN A 339 20.95 -27.43 3.90
CA GLN A 339 22.40 -27.27 3.71
C GLN A 339 23.25 -28.08 4.71
N ARG A 340 22.66 -28.64 5.77
CA ARG A 340 23.38 -29.49 6.75
C ARG A 340 23.37 -30.98 6.40
N THR A 341 22.56 -31.41 5.44
CA THR A 341 22.49 -32.80 4.96
C THR A 341 23.41 -33.09 3.76
N HIS A 342 24.18 -32.11 3.30
CA HIS A 342 25.15 -32.26 2.20
C HIS A 342 26.59 -31.87 2.56
N ARG A 343 27.01 -32.07 3.82
CA ARG A 343 28.43 -32.02 4.19
C ARG A 343 28.91 -33.33 4.77
#